data_AF-A0A520GRK4-F1
#
_entry.id   AF-A0A520GRK4-F1
#
_cell.length_a   1.000
_cell.length_b   1.000
_cell.length_c   1.000
_cell.angle_alpha   90.00
_cell.angle_beta   90.00
_cell.angle_gamma   90.00
#
_symmetry.space_group_name_H-M   'P 1'
#
loop_
_entity.id
_entity.type
_entity.pdbx_description
1 polymer ?
#
loop_
_entity_poly.entity_id
_entity_poly.type
_entity_poly.pdbx_seq_one_letter_code
_entity_poly.pdbx_strand_id
1 'polypeptide(L)' 'MELLRQDIALRHAAVVAARAVLIEALGDRMCGCGKGPSPEDIKSFELAQQAETTAKAQLERYLVACSDPLVS' A
#
# COMPACT_ATOMS: atom_id res chain seq x y z
N MET A 1 4.86 -14.46 12.53
CA MET A 1 3.52 -14.21 11.94
C MET A 1 2.94 -12.86 12.30
N GLU A 2 2.75 -12.54 13.58
CA GLU A 2 2.05 -11.31 13.99
C GLU A 2 2.69 -10.02 13.44
N LEU A 3 4.03 -9.94 13.45
CA LEU A 3 4.76 -8.79 12.90
C LEU A 3 4.56 -8.60 11.39
N LEU A 4 4.48 -9.68 10.60
CA LEU A 4 4.26 -9.59 9.15
C LEU A 4 2.82 -9.18 8.84
N ARG A 5 1.85 -9.63 9.63
CA ARG A 5 0.46 -9.20 9.52
C ARG A 5 0.30 -7.72 9.88
N GLN A 6 0.97 -7.27 10.94
CA GLN A 6 0.99 -5.87 11.34
C GLN A 6 1.65 -4.97 10.29
N ASP A 7 2.77 -5.40 9.70
CA ASP A 7 3.42 -4.64 8.61
C ASP A 7 2.49 -4.50 7.40
N ILE A 8 1.81 -5.57 6.97
CA ILE A 8 0.82 -5.48 5.87
C ILE A 8 -0.32 -4.52 6.22
N ALA A 9 -0.87 -4.60 7.42
CA ALA A 9 -1.94 -3.69 7.84
C ALA A 9 -1.47 -2.22 7.79
N LEU A 10 -0.24 -1.95 8.23
CA LEU A 10 0.36 -0.62 8.16
C LEU A 10 0.60 -0.16 6.71
N ARG A 11 1.13 -1.03 5.84
CA ARG A 11 1.30 -0.68 4.42
C ARG A 11 -0.04 -0.45 3.72
N HIS A 12 -1.05 -1.24 4.05
CA HIS A 12 -2.40 -1.07 3.53
C HIS A 12 -2.98 0.28 3.94
N ALA A 13 -2.85 0.65 5.22
CA ALA A 13 -3.28 1.95 5.71
C ALA A 13 -2.58 3.11 4.98
N ALA A 14 -1.28 2.98 4.70
CA ALA A 14 -0.53 3.96 3.92
C ALA A 14 -1.05 4.09 2.47
N VAL A 15 -1.38 2.98 1.81
CA VAL A 15 -2.01 2.99 0.46
C VAL A 15 -3.36 3.69 0.50
N VAL A 16 -4.20 3.37 1.49
CA VAL A 16 -5.53 3.98 1.64
C VAL A 16 -5.41 5.49 1.87
N ALA A 17 -4.49 5.92 2.73
CA ALA A 17 -4.24 7.34 2.99
C ALA A 17 -3.76 8.08 1.73
N ALA A 18 -2.75 7.54 1.03
CA ALA A 18 -2.24 8.14 -0.20
C ALA A 18 -3.31 8.19 -1.31
N ARG A 19 -4.16 7.16 -1.41
CA ARG A 19 -5.29 7.15 -2.34
C ARG A 19 -6.32 8.23 -2.01
N ALA A 20 -6.61 8.45 -0.73
CA ALA A 20 -7.56 9.48 -0.31
C ALA A 20 -7.12 10.87 -0.75
N VAL A 21 -5.82 11.19 -0.58
CA VAL A 21 -5.22 12.45 -1.04
C VAL A 21 -5.40 12.64 -2.56
N LEU A 22 -5.15 11.60 -3.35
CA LEU A 22 -5.34 11.66 -4.80
C LEU A 22 -6.80 11.90 -5.20
N ILE A 23 -7.74 11.24 -4.52
CA ILE A 23 -9.17 11.39 -4.79
C ILE A 23 -9.65 12.80 -4.45
N GLU A 24 -9.22 13.33 -3.31
CA GLU A 24 -9.56 14.68 -2.88
C GLU A 24 -9.03 15.72 -3.87
N ALA A 25 -7.74 15.66 -4.22
CA ALA A 25 -7.15 16.56 -5.20
C ALA A 25 -7.79 16.44 -6.60
N LEU A 26 -8.19 15.23 -7.00
CA LEU A 26 -8.92 15.02 -8.24
C LEU A 26 -10.31 15.67 -8.19
N GLY A 27 -11.02 15.50 -7.07
CA GLY A 27 -12.30 16.16 -6.80
C GLY A 27 -12.18 17.68 -6.89
N ASP A 28 -11.16 18.25 -6.24
CA ASP A 28 -10.87 19.69 -6.28
C ASP A 28 -10.69 20.21 -7.70
N ARG A 29 -9.95 19.48 -8.53
CA ARG A 29 -9.77 19.81 -9.95
C ARG A 29 -11.08 19.72 -10.73
N MET A 30 -11.86 18.67 -10.52
CA MET A 30 -13.11 18.43 -11.24
C MET A 30 -14.19 19.47 -10.91
N CYS A 31 -14.21 19.95 -9.67
CA CYS A 31 -15.13 20.99 -9.22
C CYS A 31 -14.62 22.42 -9.49
N GLY A 32 -13.39 22.58 -9.98
CA GLY A 32 -12.78 23.89 -10.25
C GLY A 32 -12.40 24.67 -8.99
N CYS A 33 -12.38 24.04 -7.82
CA CYS A 33 -12.05 24.66 -6.54
C CYS A 33 -10.57 24.51 -6.14
N GLY A 34 -9.79 23.69 -6.84
CA GLY A 34 -8.38 23.51 -6.55
C GLY A 34 -7.56 22.91 -7.68
N LYS A 35 -6.32 22.53 -7.35
CA LYS A 35 -5.39 21.88 -8.27
C LYS A 35 -5.58 20.37 -8.21
N GLY A 36 -5.36 19.71 -9.35
CA GLY A 36 -5.33 18.24 -9.39
C GLY A 36 -4.17 17.66 -8.60
N PRO A 37 -4.13 16.32 -8.48
CA PRO A 37 -3.01 15.64 -7.84
C PRO A 37 -1.69 16.06 -8.48
N SER A 38 -0.69 16.35 -7.66
CA SER A 38 0.64 16.67 -8.12
C SER A 38 1.39 15.39 -8.54
N PRO A 39 2.46 15.51 -9.34
CA PRO A 39 3.32 14.37 -9.64
C PRO A 39 3.90 13.71 -8.37
N GLU A 40 4.12 14.49 -7.31
CA GLU A 40 4.61 13.99 -6.02
C GLU A 40 3.57 13.15 -5.28
N ASP A 41 2.28 13.52 -5.37
CA ASP A 41 1.19 12.73 -4.80
C ASP A 41 1.05 11.38 -5.51
N ILE A 42 1.15 11.39 -6.84
CA ILE A 42 1.09 10.17 -7.66
C ILE A 42 2.27 9.25 -7.30
N LYS A 43 3.48 9.80 -7.24
CA LYS A 43 4.68 9.06 -6.85
C LYS A 43 4.58 8.48 -5.43
N SER A 44 4.05 9.26 -4.49
CA SER A 44 3.81 8.81 -3.12
C SER A 44 2.86 7.62 -3.06
N PHE A 45 1.79 7.65 -3.86
CA PHE A 45 0.85 6.53 -3.99
C PHE A 45 1.48 5.28 -4.64
N GLU A 46 2.28 5.45 -5.69
CA GLU A 46 3.03 4.35 -6.33
C GLU A 46 3.99 3.66 -5.34
N LEU A 47 4.74 4.45 -4.57
CA LEU A 47 5.65 3.94 -3.55
C LEU A 47 4.92 3.18 -2.44
N ALA A 48 3.76 3.69 -2.00
CA ALA A 48 2.92 3.00 -1.02
C ALA A 48 2.42 1.65 -1.56
N GLN A 49 1.97 1.59 -2.81
CA GLN A 49 1.53 0.33 -3.44
C GLN A 49 2.67 -0.67 -3.60
N GLN A 50 3.86 -0.21 -3.99
CA GLN A 50 5.04 -1.06 -4.10
C GLN A 50 5.45 -1.64 -2.75
N ALA A 51 5.41 -0.82 -1.70
CA ALA A 51 5.67 -1.24 -0.33
C ALA A 51 4.66 -2.30 0.14
N GLU A 52 3.36 -2.10 -0.10
CA GLU A 52 2.32 -3.06 0.26
C GLU A 52 2.47 -4.38 -0.51
N THR A 53 2.78 -4.31 -1.81
CA THR A 53 3.05 -5.49 -2.65
C THR A 53 4.24 -6.29 -2.12
N THR A 54 5.31 -5.59 -1.73
CA THR A 54 6.51 -6.22 -1.16
C THR A 54 6.20 -6.91 0.17
N ALA A 55 5.43 -6.27 1.04
CA ALA A 55 5.01 -6.85 2.32
C ALA A 55 4.13 -8.10 2.14
N LYS A 56 3.18 -8.06 1.19
CA LYS A 56 2.35 -9.22 0.82
C LYS A 56 3.20 -10.41 0.35
N ALA A 57 4.15 -10.17 -0.55
CA ALA A 57 5.07 -11.20 -1.05
C ALA A 57 5.99 -11.76 0.06
N GLN A 58 6.34 -10.98 1.07
CA GLN A 58 7.09 -11.47 2.23
C GLN A 58 6.25 -12.39 3.11
N LEU A 59 5.00 -12.02 3.40
CA LEU A 59 4.09 -12.89 4.16
C LEU A 59 3.81 -14.18 3.41
N GLU A 60 3.55 -14.11 2.11
CA GLU A 60 3.30 -15.31 1.28
C GLU A 60 4.49 -16.27 1.33
N ARG A 61 5.72 -15.79 1.10
CA ARG A 61 6.92 -16.61 1.22
C ARG A 61 7.07 -17.25 2.60
N TYR A 62 6.77 -16.50 3.66
CA TYR A 62 6.80 -17.03 5.02
C TYR A 62 5.75 -18.14 5.23
N LEU A 63 4.52 -17.93 4.74
CA LEU A 63 3.45 -18.92 4.85
C LEU A 63 3.79 -20.21 4.11
N VAL A 64 4.33 -20.10 2.90
CA VAL A 64 4.79 -21.26 2.11
C VAL A 64 5.87 -22.02 2.88
N ALA A 65 6.88 -21.34 3.41
CA ALA A 65 7.95 -21.96 4.19
C ALA A 65 7.45 -22.65 5.47
N CYS A 66 6.40 -22.12 6.12
CA CYS A 66 5.79 -22.76 7.30
C CYS A 66 4.84 -23.92 6.95
N SER A 67 4.37 -23.99 5.70
CA SER A 67 3.46 -25.05 5.23
C SER A 67 4.17 -26.27 4.64
N ASP A 68 5.50 -26.21 4.49
CA ASP A 68 6.29 -27.27 3.87
C ASP A 68 6.62 -28.39 4.91
N PRO A 69 6.11 -29.63 4.74
CA PRO A 69 6.26 -30.70 5.73
C PRO A 69 7.66 -31.36 5.73
N LEU A 70 8.61 -30.90 4.92
CA LEU A 70 9.96 -31.47 4.79
C LEU A 70 11.00 -30.86 5.75
N VAL A 71 10.58 -29.98 6.67
CA VAL A 71 11.37 -29.51 7.81
C VAL A 71 10.72 -30.01 9.10
N SER A 72 10.88 -31.30 9.40
CA SER A 72 10.69 -31.90 10.72
C SER A 72 11.65 -33.08 10.89
#